data_AF-A0A4Q1JKH3-F1
#
_entry.id   AF-A0A4Q1JKH3-F1
#
_cell.length_a   1.000
_cell.length_b   1.000
_cell.length_c   1.000
_cell.angle_alpha   90.00
_cell.angle_beta   90.00
_cell.angle_gamma   90.00
#
_symmetry.space_group_name_H-M   'P 1'
#
loop_
_entity.id
_entity.type
_entity.pdbx_description
1 polymer ?
#
loop_
_entity_poly.entity_id
_entity_poly.type
_entity_poly.pdbx_seq_one_letter_code
_entity_poly.pdbx_strand_id
1 'polypeptide(L)'
;MLRLSIRLSYLLIFLSFNFVSTASQNKTKTGTPNVQELVVNTQSLKKVKNIFYNVPSPVEVTNIIQKMNLPYYPDLLNPSTNSENYLTQANKALNMGVYGADLSYIRIYEQYQDAARFLVVVKKFTRQLGIPEEGERVIAKRLEKNIQNQDSLLNIITETFTDSDSYLKENRRGSTAALIIFGGWIETLYLATNIIDMNSPQDEMTKLIVEQRYSVKNLLALMKQFSDEKRVQDFLPDLILLNEKFKEIGQVKSGKAKLVSKKGKAVIGNKVKLNLPPHILKDVKTINDRIRTRITEL
;
A
#
# COMPACT_ATOMS: atom_id res chain seq x y z
N MET A 1 49.97 -49.36 -18.50
CA MET A 1 50.79 -49.62 -17.31
C MET A 1 49.88 -49.54 -16.10
N LEU A 2 49.69 -50.65 -15.40
CA LEU A 2 48.63 -50.87 -14.42
C LEU A 2 49.24 -51.51 -13.16
N ARG A 3 48.79 -51.03 -12.00
CA ARG A 3 48.60 -51.71 -10.70
C ARG A 3 49.74 -51.90 -9.67
N LEU A 4 49.31 -51.58 -8.45
CA LEU A 4 49.52 -52.26 -7.15
C LEU A 4 50.89 -52.18 -6.46
N SER A 5 50.90 -51.69 -5.22
CA SER A 5 51.00 -52.49 -3.98
C SER A 5 51.52 -51.64 -2.81
N ILE A 6 50.79 -51.53 -1.68
CA ILE A 6 50.88 -52.32 -0.43
C ILE A 6 51.58 -51.54 0.72
N ARG A 7 50.77 -51.23 1.74
CA ARG A 7 50.98 -51.30 3.22
C ARG A 7 52.29 -50.74 3.83
N LEU A 8 52.14 -49.90 4.86
CA LEU A 8 52.35 -50.38 6.24
C LEU A 8 51.69 -49.46 7.26
N SER A 9 51.33 -50.09 8.37
CA SER A 9 50.40 -49.66 9.40
C SER A 9 51.14 -49.68 10.74
N TYR A 10 50.64 -48.90 11.71
CA TYR A 10 50.94 -48.98 13.14
C TYR A 10 52.33 -48.43 13.56
N LEU A 11 52.58 -47.92 14.77
CA LEU A 11 51.93 -48.11 16.06
C LEU A 11 52.51 -47.05 17.05
N LEU A 12 51.64 -46.52 17.93
CA LEU A 12 51.83 -46.31 19.38
C LEU A 12 53.05 -45.57 19.98
N ILE A 13 52.73 -44.66 20.92
CA ILE A 13 53.16 -44.60 22.35
C ILE A 13 53.43 -43.15 22.82
N PHE A 14 52.53 -42.68 23.68
CA PHE A 14 52.77 -42.12 25.01
C PHE A 14 53.95 -41.15 25.22
N LEU A 15 53.68 -39.98 25.80
CA LEU A 15 53.56 -39.75 27.26
C LEU A 15 53.80 -38.25 27.53
N SER A 16 53.03 -37.74 28.47
CA SER A 16 53.10 -36.44 29.15
C SER A 16 54.46 -35.72 29.24
N PHE A 17 54.43 -34.40 29.11
CA PHE A 17 55.12 -33.51 30.05
C PHE A 17 54.36 -32.18 30.20
N ASN A 18 53.90 -31.91 31.43
CA ASN A 18 53.55 -30.56 31.87
C ASN A 18 54.86 -29.81 32.14
N PHE A 19 54.98 -28.54 31.73
CA PHE A 19 55.54 -27.51 32.60
C PHE A 19 55.14 -26.10 32.14
N VAL A 20 54.85 -25.29 33.14
CA VAL A 20 54.39 -23.91 33.14
C VAL A 20 55.50 -22.95 32.69
N SER A 21 55.18 -21.92 31.89
CA SER A 21 55.71 -20.56 32.07
C SER A 21 55.04 -19.56 31.11
N THR A 22 54.59 -18.46 31.70
CA THR A 22 54.01 -17.26 31.10
C THR A 22 55.06 -16.39 30.40
N ALA A 23 54.78 -15.92 29.19
CA ALA A 23 55.16 -14.57 28.72
C ALA A 23 54.43 -14.17 27.42
N SER A 24 53.73 -13.05 27.52
CA SER A 24 53.16 -12.14 26.52
C SER A 24 53.63 -12.24 25.05
N GLN A 25 52.68 -12.32 24.09
CA GLN A 25 52.50 -11.32 23.00
C GLN A 25 51.42 -11.74 21.96
N ASN A 26 50.57 -10.77 21.63
CA ASN A 26 49.86 -10.53 20.35
C ASN A 26 49.74 -11.66 19.28
N LYS A 27 48.50 -12.09 18.99
CA LYS A 27 47.80 -11.97 17.68
C LYS A 27 46.55 -12.87 17.62
N THR A 28 45.47 -12.26 17.09
CA THR A 28 44.34 -12.85 16.34
C THR A 28 43.78 -14.22 16.77
N LYS A 29 42.55 -14.21 17.30
CA LYS A 29 41.62 -15.33 17.17
C LYS A 29 40.47 -14.96 16.22
N THR A 30 40.43 -15.69 15.12
CA THR A 30 39.27 -15.99 14.28
C THR A 30 38.08 -16.41 15.15
N GLY A 31 37.05 -15.57 15.18
CA GLY A 31 35.71 -15.91 15.65
C GLY A 31 34.80 -16.17 14.45
N THR A 32 34.16 -17.33 14.45
CA THR A 32 32.96 -17.65 13.66
C THR A 32 32.00 -16.45 13.54
N PRO A 33 31.48 -16.09 12.36
CA PRO A 33 30.42 -15.10 12.28
C PRO A 33 29.15 -15.71 12.89
N ASN A 34 28.83 -15.20 14.07
CA ASN A 34 27.55 -15.34 14.73
C ASN A 34 26.45 -14.87 13.76
N VAL A 35 25.54 -15.76 13.38
CA VAL A 35 24.33 -15.41 12.63
C VAL A 35 23.49 -14.56 13.58
N GLN A 36 23.65 -13.24 13.48
CA GLN A 36 22.69 -12.31 14.07
C GLN A 36 21.40 -12.49 13.30
N GLU A 37 20.49 -13.22 13.94
CA GLU A 37 19.06 -13.17 13.71
C GLU A 37 18.68 -11.70 13.53
N LEU A 38 18.28 -11.33 12.31
CA LEU A 38 17.77 -10.01 11.99
C LEU A 38 16.48 -9.83 12.78
N VAL A 39 16.62 -9.28 14.00
CA VAL A 39 15.50 -8.76 14.78
C VAL A 39 14.93 -7.63 13.94
N VAL A 40 13.87 -7.95 13.19
CA VAL A 40 13.08 -7.00 12.42
C VAL A 40 12.62 -5.93 13.39
N ASN A 41 13.27 -4.77 13.28
CA ASN A 41 12.98 -3.61 14.10
C ASN A 41 11.53 -3.18 13.83
N THR A 42 10.63 -3.49 14.76
CA THR A 42 9.20 -3.15 14.73
C THR A 42 8.92 -1.64 14.68
N GLN A 43 9.96 -0.80 14.73
CA GLN A 43 9.87 0.64 14.46
C GLN A 43 9.89 0.99 12.97
N SER A 44 10.49 0.17 12.08
CA SER A 44 10.40 0.41 10.62
C SER A 44 8.95 0.23 10.13
N LEU A 45 8.24 -0.75 10.68
CA LEU A 45 6.80 -0.99 10.46
C LEU A 45 5.92 0.19 10.92
N LYS A 46 6.40 1.08 11.81
CA LYS A 46 5.69 2.30 12.21
C LYS A 46 5.96 3.50 11.30
N LYS A 47 7.05 3.50 10.52
CA LYS A 47 7.31 4.50 9.46
C LYS A 47 6.69 4.12 8.11
N VAL A 48 6.47 2.83 7.87
CA VAL A 48 5.73 2.26 6.73
C VAL A 48 4.21 2.57 6.81
N LYS A 49 3.72 3.02 7.96
CA LYS A 49 2.30 3.32 8.21
C LYS A 49 1.74 4.59 7.55
N ASN A 50 2.48 5.35 6.75
CA ASN A 50 2.06 6.73 6.41
C ASN A 50 1.79 7.05 4.93
N ILE A 51 1.90 6.08 4.03
CA ILE A 51 1.75 6.33 2.59
C ILE A 51 0.31 6.05 2.13
N PHE A 52 -0.31 4.97 2.64
CA PHE A 52 -1.68 4.55 2.31
C PHE A 52 -2.70 4.68 3.45
N TYR A 53 -2.30 5.04 4.68
CA TYR A 53 -3.18 5.08 5.88
C TYR A 53 -3.58 6.48 6.35
N ASN A 54 -3.11 7.57 5.72
CA ASN A 54 -3.65 8.94 5.97
C ASN A 54 -4.83 9.28 5.04
N VAL A 55 -5.21 8.27 4.30
CA VAL A 55 -6.24 8.06 3.30
C VAL A 55 -6.87 6.74 3.76
N PRO A 56 -8.19 6.55 3.76
CA PRO A 56 -8.71 5.21 3.93
C PRO A 56 -8.18 4.38 2.78
N SER A 57 -7.35 3.43 3.16
CA SER A 57 -6.65 2.57 2.22
C SER A 57 -7.68 1.86 1.35
N PRO A 58 -7.37 1.53 0.09
CA PRO A 58 -8.14 0.56 -0.68
C PRO A 58 -8.50 -0.69 0.15
N VAL A 59 -7.63 -1.08 1.10
CA VAL A 59 -7.88 -2.14 2.08
C VAL A 59 -9.09 -1.87 2.99
N GLU A 60 -9.32 -0.64 3.45
CA GLU A 60 -10.46 -0.30 4.29
C GLU A 60 -11.77 -0.36 3.51
N VAL A 61 -11.81 0.19 2.29
CA VAL A 61 -12.97 0.07 1.40
C VAL A 61 -13.29 -1.39 1.13
N THR A 62 -12.29 -2.16 0.74
CA THR A 62 -12.45 -3.59 0.43
C THR A 62 -12.87 -4.40 1.66
N ASN A 63 -12.34 -4.10 2.84
CA ASN A 63 -12.79 -4.75 4.08
C ASN A 63 -14.26 -4.43 4.42
N ILE A 64 -14.74 -3.21 4.18
CA ILE A 64 -16.16 -2.88 4.39
C ILE A 64 -17.03 -3.58 3.35
N ILE A 65 -16.62 -3.58 2.08
CA ILE A 65 -17.30 -4.30 1.00
C ILE A 65 -17.43 -5.80 1.33
N GLN A 66 -16.33 -6.43 1.77
CA GLN A 66 -16.31 -7.83 2.17
C GLN A 66 -17.25 -8.10 3.36
N LYS A 67 -17.27 -7.20 4.36
CA LYS A 67 -18.18 -7.31 5.52
C LYS A 67 -19.65 -7.16 5.14
N MET A 68 -19.96 -6.32 4.14
CA MET A 68 -21.31 -6.12 3.63
C MET A 68 -21.74 -7.26 2.68
N ASN A 69 -20.83 -8.17 2.32
CA ASN A 69 -21.08 -9.28 1.39
C ASN A 69 -21.69 -8.82 0.04
N LEU A 70 -21.22 -7.68 -0.47
CA LEU A 70 -21.63 -7.17 -1.78
C LEU A 70 -21.00 -8.00 -2.91
N PRO A 71 -21.66 -8.12 -4.08
CA PRO A 71 -21.10 -8.88 -5.19
C PRO A 71 -19.88 -8.18 -5.80
N TYR A 72 -19.10 -8.95 -6.55
CA TYR A 72 -17.96 -8.45 -7.31
C TYR A 72 -18.43 -7.75 -8.60
N TYR A 73 -17.93 -6.54 -8.86
CA TYR A 73 -18.27 -5.73 -10.03
C TYR A 73 -17.01 -5.49 -10.89
N PRO A 74 -16.66 -6.42 -11.80
CA PRO A 74 -15.45 -6.29 -12.63
C PRO A 74 -15.51 -5.10 -13.59
N ASP A 75 -16.71 -4.68 -14.00
CA ASP A 75 -16.90 -3.57 -14.94
C ASP A 75 -16.51 -2.20 -14.34
N LEU A 76 -16.32 -2.13 -13.02
CA LEU A 76 -15.82 -0.92 -12.35
C LEU A 76 -14.30 -0.81 -12.42
N LEU A 77 -13.58 -1.88 -12.75
CA LEU A 77 -12.12 -1.88 -12.78
C LEU A 77 -11.58 -1.14 -14.00
N ASN A 78 -10.36 -0.60 -13.90
CA ASN A 78 -9.64 -0.17 -15.09
C ASN A 78 -9.17 -1.39 -15.90
N PRO A 79 -9.65 -1.63 -17.14
CA PRO A 79 -9.22 -2.79 -17.92
C PRO A 79 -7.70 -2.80 -18.11
N SER A 80 -7.06 -3.93 -17.84
CA SER A 80 -5.58 -4.04 -17.94
C SER A 80 -5.04 -3.71 -19.34
N THR A 81 -5.85 -3.83 -20.39
CA THR A 81 -5.54 -3.42 -21.76
C THR A 81 -5.32 -1.92 -21.91
N ASN A 82 -5.92 -1.09 -21.05
CA ASN A 82 -5.69 0.36 -21.06
C ASN A 82 -4.24 0.72 -20.68
N SER A 83 -3.48 -0.22 -20.12
CA SER A 83 -2.08 0.00 -19.74
C SER A 83 -1.16 0.40 -20.90
N GLU A 84 -1.57 0.16 -22.15
CA GLU A 84 -0.85 0.61 -23.35
C GLU A 84 -1.12 2.08 -23.70
N ASN A 85 -2.23 2.65 -23.24
CA ASN A 85 -2.63 4.02 -23.57
C ASN A 85 -1.93 5.07 -22.68
N TYR A 86 -1.33 4.68 -21.56
CA TYR A 86 -0.68 5.60 -20.64
C TYR A 86 0.77 5.91 -21.06
N LEU A 87 0.93 6.94 -21.88
CA LEU A 87 2.23 7.25 -22.51
C LEU A 87 3.19 8.04 -21.61
N THR A 88 2.70 9.04 -20.89
CA THR A 88 3.55 9.94 -20.08
C THR A 88 3.89 9.35 -18.71
N GLN A 89 5.00 9.78 -18.11
CA GLN A 89 5.37 9.37 -16.76
C GLN A 89 4.29 9.71 -15.73
N ALA A 90 3.68 10.89 -15.87
CA ALA A 90 2.60 11.31 -14.98
C ALA A 90 1.35 10.43 -15.12
N ASN A 91 0.99 10.03 -16.35
CA ASN A 91 -0.15 9.11 -16.57
C ASN A 91 0.13 7.71 -16.04
N LYS A 92 1.37 7.21 -16.20
CA LYS A 92 1.78 5.92 -15.60
C LYS A 92 1.75 5.97 -14.08
N ALA A 93 2.20 7.06 -13.47
CA ALA A 93 2.15 7.25 -12.03
C ALA A 93 0.70 7.25 -11.50
N LEU A 94 -0.17 8.06 -12.09
CA LEU A 94 -1.60 8.09 -11.76
C LEU A 94 -2.21 6.68 -11.86
N ASN A 95 -1.99 6.00 -12.98
CA ASN A 95 -2.61 4.72 -13.23
C ASN A 95 -1.98 3.59 -12.42
N MET A 96 -0.70 3.66 -12.04
CA MET A 96 -0.12 2.74 -11.06
C MET A 96 -0.89 2.79 -9.73
N GLY A 97 -1.31 3.99 -9.29
CA GLY A 97 -2.20 4.16 -8.16
C GLY A 97 -3.56 3.49 -8.36
N VAL A 98 -4.21 3.75 -9.50
CA VAL A 98 -5.50 3.16 -9.89
C VAL A 98 -5.44 1.63 -9.85
N TYR A 99 -4.49 1.02 -10.57
CA TYR A 99 -4.33 -0.43 -10.58
C TYR A 99 -3.98 -1.02 -9.20
N GLY A 100 -3.36 -0.25 -8.30
CA GLY A 100 -3.13 -0.66 -6.92
C GLY A 100 -4.42 -0.76 -6.09
N ALA A 101 -5.33 0.19 -6.27
CA ALA A 101 -6.64 0.15 -5.64
C ALA A 101 -7.50 -0.99 -6.20
N ASP A 102 -7.53 -1.15 -7.53
CA ASP A 102 -8.22 -2.24 -8.20
C ASP A 102 -7.70 -3.61 -7.76
N LEU A 103 -6.38 -3.79 -7.71
CA LEU A 103 -5.77 -5.04 -7.26
C LEU A 103 -6.14 -5.35 -5.81
N SER A 104 -6.32 -4.33 -4.98
CA SER A 104 -6.80 -4.51 -3.61
C SER A 104 -8.25 -4.99 -3.56
N TYR A 105 -9.09 -4.54 -4.50
CA TYR A 105 -10.49 -4.96 -4.66
C TYR A 105 -10.62 -6.36 -5.23
N ILE A 106 -9.89 -6.67 -6.31
CA ILE A 106 -9.82 -8.01 -6.90
C ILE A 106 -9.44 -9.07 -5.87
N ARG A 107 -8.46 -8.76 -5.00
CA ARG A 107 -7.94 -9.66 -3.96
C ARG A 107 -9.03 -10.23 -3.05
N ILE A 108 -9.95 -9.40 -2.55
CA ILE A 108 -10.96 -9.83 -1.58
C ILE A 108 -12.02 -10.78 -2.16
N TYR A 109 -12.16 -10.81 -3.49
CA TYR A 109 -13.07 -11.69 -4.22
C TYR A 109 -12.37 -12.90 -4.83
N GLU A 110 -11.10 -13.14 -4.47
CA GLU A 110 -10.34 -14.31 -4.90
C GLU A 110 -10.23 -14.45 -6.44
N GLN A 111 -10.27 -13.32 -7.15
CA GLN A 111 -10.16 -13.28 -8.61
C GLN A 111 -8.67 -13.35 -9.03
N TYR A 112 -8.04 -14.48 -8.75
CA TYR A 112 -6.59 -14.67 -8.85
C TYR A 112 -6.01 -14.43 -10.26
N GLN A 113 -6.77 -14.75 -11.31
CA GLN A 113 -6.35 -14.50 -12.69
C GLN A 113 -6.29 -13.01 -13.00
N ASP A 114 -7.31 -12.25 -12.58
CA ASP A 114 -7.33 -10.80 -12.76
C ASP A 114 -6.25 -10.14 -11.90
N ALA A 115 -6.02 -10.64 -10.68
CA ALA A 115 -4.96 -10.16 -9.81
C ALA A 115 -3.58 -10.30 -10.46
N ALA A 116 -3.32 -11.44 -11.12
CA ALA A 116 -2.08 -11.64 -11.86
C ALA A 116 -1.93 -10.66 -13.03
N ARG A 117 -2.99 -10.42 -13.82
CA ARG A 117 -2.98 -9.44 -14.93
C ARG A 117 -2.71 -8.02 -14.42
N PHE A 118 -3.34 -7.60 -13.34
CA PHE A 118 -3.20 -6.27 -12.78
C PHE A 118 -1.81 -6.06 -12.18
N LEU A 119 -1.24 -7.07 -11.54
CA LEU A 119 0.12 -6.98 -11.02
C LEU A 119 1.18 -6.92 -12.15
N VAL A 120 0.94 -7.56 -13.29
CA VAL A 120 1.79 -7.36 -14.49
C VAL A 120 1.77 -5.90 -14.94
N VAL A 121 0.60 -5.25 -14.92
CA VAL A 121 0.48 -3.81 -15.24
C VAL A 121 1.22 -2.94 -14.23
N VAL A 122 1.05 -3.20 -12.93
CA VAL A 122 1.77 -2.45 -11.87
C VAL A 122 3.28 -2.56 -12.06
N LYS A 123 3.80 -3.78 -12.30
CA LYS A 123 5.24 -3.99 -12.58
C LYS A 123 5.70 -3.24 -13.83
N LYS A 124 4.93 -3.34 -14.92
CA LYS A 124 5.21 -2.58 -16.15
C LYS A 124 5.39 -1.09 -15.84
N PHE A 125 4.51 -0.50 -15.03
CA PHE A 125 4.65 0.91 -14.64
C PHE A 125 5.81 1.16 -13.70
N THR A 126 6.08 0.32 -12.71
CA THR A 126 7.27 0.41 -11.84
C THR A 126 8.54 0.52 -12.69
N ARG A 127 8.71 -0.37 -13.66
CA ARG A 127 9.83 -0.36 -14.61
C ARG A 127 9.86 0.89 -15.49
N GLN A 128 8.73 1.26 -16.08
CA GLN A 128 8.64 2.42 -16.96
C GLN A 128 8.84 3.76 -16.21
N LEU A 129 8.51 3.78 -14.91
CA LEU A 129 8.82 4.86 -13.99
C LEU A 129 10.28 4.81 -13.52
N GLY A 130 11.08 3.83 -13.90
CA GLY A 130 12.48 3.71 -13.53
C GLY A 130 12.69 3.40 -12.04
N ILE A 131 11.70 2.79 -11.39
CA ILE A 131 11.81 2.33 -10.01
C ILE A 131 12.49 0.95 -10.04
N PRO A 132 13.60 0.76 -9.29
CA PRO A 132 14.26 -0.53 -9.21
C PRO A 132 13.31 -1.59 -8.67
N GLU A 133 13.11 -2.64 -9.45
CA GLU A 133 12.44 -3.84 -8.96
C GLU A 133 13.48 -4.68 -8.23
N GLU A 134 13.50 -4.63 -6.89
CA GLU A 134 14.32 -5.52 -6.10
C GLU A 134 14.02 -6.97 -6.48
N GLY A 135 14.95 -7.58 -7.21
CA GLY A 135 14.83 -8.91 -7.77
C GLY A 135 13.47 -9.17 -8.42
N GLU A 136 13.19 -8.59 -9.59
CA GLU A 136 12.00 -8.85 -10.43
C GLU A 136 11.60 -10.35 -10.48
N ARG A 137 12.60 -11.25 -10.50
CA ARG A 137 12.42 -12.72 -10.40
C ARG A 137 11.89 -13.21 -9.04
N VAL A 138 12.30 -12.60 -7.93
CA VAL A 138 11.84 -12.90 -6.57
C VAL A 138 10.38 -12.52 -6.41
N ILE A 139 9.98 -11.32 -6.83
CA ILE A 139 8.58 -10.88 -6.76
C ILE A 139 7.70 -11.69 -7.72
N ALA A 140 8.17 -11.99 -8.94
CA ALA A 140 7.44 -12.88 -9.86
C ALA A 140 7.24 -14.28 -9.26
N LYS A 141 8.29 -14.89 -8.70
CA LYS A 141 8.18 -16.20 -8.04
C LYS A 141 7.28 -16.17 -6.80
N ARG A 142 7.37 -15.10 -5.99
CA ARG A 142 6.49 -14.93 -4.82
C ARG A 142 5.03 -14.80 -5.25
N LEU A 143 4.77 -14.08 -6.33
CA LEU A 143 3.43 -13.97 -6.90
C LEU A 143 2.93 -15.33 -7.38
N GLU A 144 3.67 -16.02 -8.24
CA GLU A 144 3.28 -17.33 -8.77
C GLU A 144 2.97 -18.34 -7.65
N LYS A 145 3.79 -18.35 -6.59
CA LYS A 145 3.64 -19.26 -5.46
C LYS A 145 2.48 -18.90 -4.52
N ASN A 146 2.08 -17.63 -4.46
CA ASN A 146 1.17 -17.13 -3.45
C ASN A 146 -0.06 -16.40 -4.01
N ILE A 147 -0.32 -16.48 -5.32
CA ILE A 147 -1.43 -15.76 -5.95
C ILE A 147 -2.77 -16.13 -5.31
N GLN A 148 -2.92 -17.37 -4.85
CA GLN A 148 -4.12 -17.89 -4.18
C GLN A 148 -4.21 -17.55 -2.68
N ASN A 149 -3.21 -16.84 -2.13
CA ASN A 149 -3.16 -16.48 -0.72
C ASN A 149 -3.37 -14.97 -0.57
N GLN A 150 -4.56 -14.57 -0.10
CA GLN A 150 -4.95 -13.17 0.01
C GLN A 150 -3.95 -12.35 0.85
N ASP A 151 -3.52 -12.85 2.01
CA ASP A 151 -2.60 -12.12 2.89
C ASP A 151 -1.22 -11.94 2.25
N SER A 152 -0.74 -12.98 1.57
CA SER A 152 0.55 -12.93 0.87
C SER A 152 0.49 -11.98 -0.32
N LEU A 153 -0.61 -11.99 -1.07
CA LEU A 153 -0.84 -11.05 -2.16
C LEU A 153 -0.91 -9.61 -1.64
N LEU A 154 -1.63 -9.36 -0.53
CA LEU A 154 -1.67 -8.05 0.13
C LEU A 154 -0.27 -7.59 0.56
N ASN A 155 0.55 -8.48 1.12
CA ASN A 155 1.92 -8.15 1.51
C ASN A 155 2.77 -7.76 0.29
N ILE A 156 2.69 -8.51 -0.81
CA ILE A 156 3.43 -8.19 -2.05
C ILE A 156 3.02 -6.84 -2.60
N ILE A 157 1.72 -6.54 -2.63
CA ILE A 157 1.19 -5.23 -3.05
C ILE A 157 1.75 -4.13 -2.16
N THR A 158 1.62 -4.30 -0.84
CA THR A 158 2.04 -3.30 0.14
C THR A 158 3.53 -3.00 0.06
N GLU A 159 4.38 -4.03 -0.07
CA GLU A 159 5.83 -3.92 -0.27
C GLU A 159 6.13 -3.14 -1.56
N THR A 160 5.58 -3.58 -2.70
CA THR A 160 5.78 -2.94 -4.01
C THR A 160 5.47 -1.44 -3.99
N PHE A 161 4.34 -1.05 -3.41
CA PHE A 161 3.93 0.36 -3.36
C PHE A 161 4.72 1.18 -2.32
N THR A 162 5.12 0.56 -1.20
CA THR A 162 5.93 1.22 -0.16
C THR A 162 7.35 1.50 -0.67
N ASP A 163 7.95 0.54 -1.35
CA ASP A 163 9.30 0.65 -1.89
C ASP A 163 9.33 1.66 -3.03
N SER A 164 8.29 1.63 -3.89
CA SER A 164 8.12 2.60 -4.97
C SER A 164 8.01 4.04 -4.45
N ASP A 165 7.19 4.29 -3.42
CA ASP A 165 7.04 5.61 -2.83
C ASP A 165 8.34 6.08 -2.15
N SER A 166 9.00 5.19 -1.39
CA SER A 166 10.27 5.50 -0.71
C SER A 166 11.35 5.86 -1.74
N TYR A 167 11.53 5.04 -2.77
CA TYR A 167 12.47 5.28 -3.85
C TYR A 167 12.21 6.61 -4.55
N LEU A 168 10.96 6.89 -4.94
CA LEU A 168 10.63 8.14 -5.64
C LEU A 168 10.91 9.37 -4.77
N LYS A 169 10.58 9.33 -3.48
CA LYS A 169 10.83 10.45 -2.55
C LYS A 169 12.32 10.67 -2.31
N GLU A 170 13.09 9.61 -2.08
CA GLU A 170 14.55 9.67 -1.89
C GLU A 170 15.27 10.21 -3.13
N ASN A 171 14.74 9.90 -4.32
CA ASN A 171 15.27 10.37 -5.60
C ASN A 171 14.66 11.71 -6.06
N ARG A 172 14.07 12.50 -5.14
CA ARG A 172 13.50 13.84 -5.40
C ARG A 172 12.36 13.86 -6.44
N ARG A 173 11.68 12.74 -6.65
CA ARG A 173 10.53 12.60 -7.55
C ARG A 173 9.21 12.62 -6.78
N GLY A 174 9.09 13.59 -5.87
CA GLY A 174 7.93 13.76 -5.00
C GLY A 174 6.62 13.97 -5.78
N SER A 175 6.65 14.67 -6.91
CA SER A 175 5.47 14.86 -7.77
C SER A 175 4.96 13.54 -8.36
N THR A 176 5.87 12.64 -8.75
CA THR A 176 5.51 11.29 -9.23
C THR A 176 4.87 10.46 -8.11
N ALA A 177 5.45 10.47 -6.91
CA ALA A 177 4.89 9.77 -5.75
C ALA A 177 3.50 10.33 -5.37
N ALA A 178 3.32 11.65 -5.40
CA ALA A 178 2.04 12.29 -5.15
C ALA A 178 0.96 11.87 -6.14
N LEU A 179 1.30 11.75 -7.43
CA LEU A 179 0.38 11.28 -8.46
C LEU A 179 -0.04 9.81 -8.26
N ILE A 180 0.86 8.93 -7.80
CA ILE A 180 0.51 7.54 -7.45
C ILE A 180 -0.52 7.52 -6.32
N ILE A 181 -0.27 8.28 -5.24
CA ILE A 181 -1.19 8.38 -4.10
C ILE A 181 -2.53 8.96 -4.54
N PHE A 182 -2.51 10.02 -5.36
CA PHE A 182 -3.72 10.65 -5.89
C PHE A 182 -4.55 9.68 -6.74
N GLY A 183 -3.93 8.96 -7.68
CA GLY A 183 -4.64 7.99 -8.52
C GLY A 183 -5.27 6.86 -7.71
N GLY A 184 -4.55 6.31 -6.72
CA GLY A 184 -5.08 5.27 -5.84
C GLY A 184 -6.22 5.76 -4.93
N TRP A 185 -6.14 7.01 -4.45
CA TRP A 185 -7.21 7.62 -3.66
C TRP A 185 -8.50 7.82 -4.48
N ILE A 186 -8.36 8.40 -5.69
CA ILE A 186 -9.50 8.63 -6.60
C ILE A 186 -10.17 7.29 -6.94
N GLU A 187 -9.38 6.24 -7.19
CA GLU A 187 -9.94 4.95 -7.53
C GLU A 187 -10.65 4.28 -6.34
N THR A 188 -10.06 4.38 -5.16
CA THR A 188 -10.67 3.87 -3.93
C THR A 188 -12.02 4.53 -3.66
N LEU A 189 -12.10 5.86 -3.84
CA LEU A 189 -13.36 6.59 -3.71
C LEU A 189 -14.33 6.27 -4.85
N TYR A 190 -13.83 6.01 -6.06
CA TYR A 190 -14.64 5.62 -7.22
C TYR A 190 -15.34 4.30 -6.93
N LEU A 191 -14.61 3.27 -6.50
CA LEU A 191 -15.19 1.98 -6.10
C LEU A 191 -16.23 2.16 -5.01
N ALA A 192 -15.93 2.89 -3.93
CA ALA A 192 -16.87 3.11 -2.83
C ALA A 192 -18.18 3.79 -3.28
N THR A 193 -18.07 4.82 -4.13
CA THR A 193 -19.23 5.60 -4.60
C THR A 193 -20.00 4.95 -5.75
N ASN A 194 -19.39 4.01 -6.48
CA ASN A 194 -20.05 3.27 -7.55
C ASN A 194 -20.66 1.94 -7.07
N ILE A 195 -20.19 1.40 -5.94
CA ILE A 195 -20.71 0.18 -5.33
C ILE A 195 -21.89 0.45 -4.40
N ILE A 196 -21.91 1.62 -3.73
CA ILE A 196 -23.01 1.99 -2.83
C ILE A 196 -24.33 2.16 -3.60
N ASP A 197 -25.43 1.64 -3.05
CA ASP A 197 -26.76 1.90 -3.60
C ASP A 197 -27.20 3.31 -3.21
N MET A 198 -27.26 4.24 -4.17
CA MET A 198 -27.65 5.62 -3.90
C MET A 198 -29.14 5.78 -3.52
N ASN A 199 -29.99 4.80 -3.82
CA ASN A 199 -31.41 4.82 -3.44
C ASN A 199 -31.61 4.30 -2.01
N SER A 200 -30.72 3.43 -1.54
CA SER A 200 -30.71 2.90 -0.18
C SER A 200 -29.28 2.77 0.36
N PRO A 201 -28.59 3.90 0.65
CA PRO A 201 -27.19 3.89 1.02
C PRO A 201 -26.94 3.11 2.31
N GLN A 202 -26.00 2.15 2.27
CA GLN A 202 -25.58 1.41 3.44
C GLN A 202 -24.82 2.33 4.41
N ASP A 203 -25.12 2.25 5.71
CA ASP A 203 -24.56 3.14 6.74
C ASP A 203 -23.02 3.03 6.81
N GLU A 204 -22.48 1.82 6.75
CA GLU A 204 -21.04 1.56 6.83
C GLU A 204 -20.27 2.18 5.65
N MET A 205 -20.79 2.00 4.43
CA MET A 205 -20.18 2.59 3.23
C MET A 205 -20.33 4.11 3.23
N THR A 206 -21.51 4.61 3.60
CA THR A 206 -21.77 6.05 3.75
C THR A 206 -20.77 6.66 4.72
N LYS A 207 -20.57 6.04 5.89
CA LYS A 207 -19.61 6.51 6.88
C LYS A 207 -18.18 6.54 6.33
N LEU A 208 -17.76 5.50 5.62
CA LEU A 208 -16.42 5.46 5.00
C LEU A 208 -16.26 6.58 3.97
N ILE A 209 -17.26 6.80 3.10
CA ILE A 209 -17.21 7.88 2.10
C ILE A 209 -17.11 9.22 2.81
N VAL A 210 -17.89 9.44 3.87
CA VAL A 210 -17.88 10.68 4.65
C VAL A 210 -16.54 10.92 5.36
N GLU A 211 -15.89 9.87 5.85
CA GLU A 211 -14.58 9.96 6.51
C GLU A 211 -13.46 10.41 5.55
N GLN A 212 -13.66 10.30 4.22
CA GLN A 212 -12.74 10.85 3.21
C GLN A 212 -12.46 12.34 3.36
N ARG A 213 -13.35 13.09 4.01
CA ARG A 213 -13.17 14.54 4.23
C ARG A 213 -11.85 14.91 4.89
N TYR A 214 -11.27 14.00 5.69
CA TYR A 214 -9.97 14.21 6.31
C TYR A 214 -8.84 13.98 5.31
N SER A 215 -9.00 12.96 4.48
CA SER A 215 -8.00 12.50 3.51
C SER A 215 -7.91 13.39 2.28
N VAL A 216 -9.05 13.86 1.76
CA VAL A 216 -9.07 14.82 0.64
C VAL A 216 -8.34 16.11 0.98
N LYS A 217 -8.42 16.57 2.24
CA LYS A 217 -7.69 17.75 2.72
C LYS A 217 -6.18 17.52 2.70
N ASN A 218 -5.73 16.37 3.18
CA ASN A 218 -4.32 16.00 3.19
C ASN A 218 -3.79 15.81 1.76
N LEU A 219 -4.58 15.17 0.90
CA LEU A 219 -4.26 14.96 -0.50
C LEU A 219 -4.17 16.28 -1.25
N LEU A 220 -5.08 17.22 -1.00
CA LEU A 220 -5.01 18.57 -1.55
C LEU A 220 -3.75 19.31 -1.10
N ALA A 221 -3.37 19.19 0.18
CA ALA A 221 -2.13 19.77 0.70
C ALA A 221 -0.88 19.13 0.07
N LEU A 222 -0.90 17.81 -0.19
CA LEU A 222 0.17 17.12 -0.89
C LEU A 222 0.29 17.59 -2.34
N MET A 223 -0.81 17.60 -3.09
CA MET A 223 -0.82 18.00 -4.50
C MET A 223 -0.40 19.46 -4.68
N LYS A 224 -0.77 20.36 -3.75
CA LYS A 224 -0.36 21.78 -3.81
C LYS A 224 1.16 21.99 -3.71
N GLN A 225 1.92 21.07 -3.11
CA GLN A 225 3.38 21.16 -3.05
C GLN A 225 4.04 21.05 -4.42
N PHE A 226 3.34 20.49 -5.40
CA PHE A 226 3.80 20.30 -6.78
C PHE A 226 2.89 21.04 -7.77
N SER A 227 2.35 22.19 -7.34
CA SER A 227 1.39 22.97 -8.15
C SER A 227 2.02 23.65 -9.37
N ASP A 228 3.33 23.56 -9.55
CA ASP A 228 4.08 23.95 -10.75
C ASP A 228 4.10 22.85 -11.82
N GLU A 229 3.85 21.59 -11.45
CA GLU A 229 3.80 20.46 -12.38
C GLU A 229 2.47 20.46 -13.16
N LYS A 230 2.55 20.53 -14.49
CA LYS A 230 1.38 20.65 -15.38
C LYS A 230 0.30 19.62 -15.09
N ARG A 231 0.67 18.34 -14.92
CA ARG A 231 -0.32 17.28 -14.69
C ARG A 231 -0.99 17.39 -13.31
N VAL A 232 -0.31 17.95 -12.31
CA VAL A 232 -0.90 18.22 -10.99
C VAL A 232 -1.88 19.39 -11.08
N GLN A 233 -1.50 20.46 -11.78
CA GLN A 233 -2.37 21.62 -12.04
C GLN A 233 -3.69 21.22 -12.69
N ASP A 234 -3.64 20.29 -13.65
CA ASP A 234 -4.84 19.79 -14.34
C ASP A 234 -5.91 19.29 -13.36
N PHE A 235 -5.54 18.71 -12.20
CA PHE A 235 -6.47 18.10 -11.24
C PHE A 235 -6.78 18.96 -10.01
N LEU A 236 -5.97 19.99 -9.71
CA LEU A 236 -6.17 20.84 -8.53
C LEU A 236 -7.57 21.47 -8.45
N PRO A 237 -8.17 22.02 -9.52
CA PRO A 237 -9.51 22.60 -9.46
C PRO A 237 -10.59 21.61 -9.01
N ASP A 238 -10.56 20.39 -9.57
CA ASP A 238 -11.52 19.34 -9.24
C ASP A 238 -11.32 18.83 -7.81
N LEU A 239 -10.06 18.67 -7.37
CA LEU A 239 -9.74 18.26 -6.01
C LEU A 239 -10.14 19.32 -4.97
N ILE A 240 -10.00 20.61 -5.30
CA ILE A 240 -10.51 21.71 -4.47
C ILE A 240 -12.02 21.62 -4.36
N LEU A 241 -12.73 21.47 -5.49
CA LEU A 241 -14.19 21.36 -5.49
C LEU A 241 -14.66 20.16 -4.65
N LEU A 242 -14.00 19.01 -4.80
CA LEU A 242 -14.30 17.81 -4.02
C LEU A 242 -14.08 18.04 -2.51
N ASN A 243 -12.99 18.70 -2.14
CA ASN A 243 -12.73 19.10 -0.76
C ASN A 243 -13.78 20.08 -0.21
N GLU A 244 -14.24 21.05 -1.01
CA GLU A 244 -15.33 21.95 -0.60
C GLU A 244 -16.64 21.20 -0.37
N LYS A 245 -16.98 20.22 -1.22
CA LYS A 245 -18.15 19.35 -0.98
C LYS A 245 -18.05 18.62 0.34
N PHE A 246 -16.91 18.01 0.63
CA PHE A 246 -16.71 17.34 1.92
C PHE A 246 -16.82 18.26 3.15
N LYS A 247 -16.58 19.58 3.01
CA LYS A 247 -16.78 20.57 4.08
C LYS A 247 -18.25 20.88 4.37
N GLU A 248 -19.16 20.62 3.44
CA GLU A 248 -20.60 20.79 3.66
C GLU A 248 -21.15 19.82 4.72
N ILE A 249 -20.39 18.75 5.03
CA ILE A 249 -20.72 17.76 6.07
C ILE A 249 -20.50 18.37 7.46
N GLY A 250 -21.57 18.95 8.01
CA GLY A 250 -21.59 19.53 9.34
C GLY A 250 -21.41 18.50 10.47
N GLN A 251 -20.97 18.97 11.64
CA GLN A 251 -21.01 18.19 12.88
C GLN A 251 -22.22 18.60 13.71
N VAL A 252 -23.13 17.67 13.99
CA VAL A 252 -24.12 17.84 15.05
C VAL A 252 -23.47 17.32 16.34
N LYS A 253 -23.16 18.23 17.27
CA LYS A 253 -22.77 17.83 18.63
C LYS A 253 -23.94 17.09 19.27
N SER A 254 -23.90 15.76 19.28
CA SER A 254 -24.93 14.96 19.94
C SER A 254 -24.60 14.82 21.43
N GLY A 255 -25.03 15.82 22.21
CA GLY A 255 -25.24 15.70 23.67
C GLY A 255 -23.99 15.58 24.55
N LYS A 256 -24.14 15.96 25.83
CA LYS A 256 -23.07 15.99 26.85
C LYS A 256 -22.26 14.69 26.84
N ALA A 257 -20.93 14.83 26.85
CA ALA A 257 -19.98 13.75 27.00
C ALA A 257 -20.42 12.76 28.09
N LYS A 258 -20.56 11.48 27.75
CA LYS A 258 -20.74 10.43 28.76
C LYS A 258 -19.38 9.88 29.13
N LEU A 259 -19.09 9.85 30.43
CA LEU A 259 -17.99 9.08 30.98
C LEU A 259 -18.34 7.60 30.83
N VAL A 260 -17.61 6.89 30.00
CA VAL A 260 -17.72 5.44 29.86
C VAL A 260 -16.51 4.82 30.56
N SER A 261 -16.73 4.09 31.65
CA SER A 261 -15.67 3.31 32.29
C SER A 261 -15.44 2.03 31.48
N LYS A 262 -14.24 1.89 30.90
CA LYS A 262 -13.82 0.64 30.25
C LYS A 262 -12.52 0.19 30.92
N LYS A 263 -12.55 -0.97 31.59
CA LYS A 263 -11.39 -1.54 32.34
C LYS A 263 -10.76 -0.56 33.35
N GLY A 264 -11.59 0.11 34.18
CA GLY A 264 -11.09 1.00 35.24
C GLY A 264 -10.55 2.36 34.77
N LYS A 265 -10.63 2.68 33.48
CA LYS A 265 -10.29 4.01 32.94
C LYS A 265 -11.54 4.72 32.45
N ALA A 266 -11.74 5.96 32.90
CA ALA A 266 -12.79 6.83 32.39
C ALA A 266 -12.43 7.30 30.98
N VAL A 267 -13.26 6.97 29.99
CA VAL A 267 -13.14 7.43 28.60
C VAL A 267 -14.29 8.39 28.32
N ILE A 268 -13.96 9.62 27.90
CA ILE A 268 -14.95 10.60 27.42
C ILE A 268 -15.41 10.13 26.04
N GLY A 269 -16.62 9.56 25.97
CA GLY A 269 -17.25 9.20 24.72
C GLY A 269 -18.03 10.37 24.14
N ASN A 270 -17.43 11.14 23.23
CA ASN A 270 -18.20 12.07 22.39
C ASN A 270 -18.81 11.29 21.22
N LYS A 271 -20.13 11.07 21.24
CA LYS A 271 -20.86 10.65 20.03
C LYS A 271 -21.09 11.89 19.17
N VAL A 272 -20.27 12.08 18.14
CA VAL A 272 -20.52 13.10 17.11
C VAL A 272 -21.49 12.48 16.10
N LYS A 273 -22.68 13.08 15.93
CA LYS A 273 -23.56 12.74 14.79
C LYS A 273 -23.20 13.67 13.65
N LEU A 274 -22.94 13.14 12.47
CA LEU A 274 -22.68 13.95 11.29
C LEU A 274 -24.01 14.37 10.67
N ASN A 275 -24.12 15.64 10.26
CA ASN A 275 -25.21 16.06 9.41
C ASN A 275 -24.79 15.79 7.96
N LEU A 276 -25.47 14.86 7.30
CA LEU A 276 -25.18 14.50 5.92
C LEU A 276 -26.23 15.14 5.00
N PRO A 277 -25.89 16.18 4.23
CA PRO A 277 -26.81 16.72 3.24
C PRO A 277 -27.19 15.64 2.21
N PRO A 278 -28.46 15.50 1.79
CA PRO A 278 -28.88 14.41 0.89
C PRO A 278 -28.15 14.38 -0.47
N HIS A 279 -27.67 15.53 -0.95
CA HIS A 279 -26.97 15.64 -2.24
C HIS A 279 -25.50 15.23 -2.19
N ILE A 280 -24.89 15.13 -1.00
CA ILE A 280 -23.43 15.08 -0.88
C ILE A 280 -22.80 13.84 -1.51
N LEU A 281 -23.41 12.66 -1.35
CA LEU A 281 -22.89 11.42 -1.92
C LEU A 281 -22.92 11.48 -3.45
N LYS A 282 -23.98 12.06 -4.02
CA LYS A 282 -24.13 12.24 -5.46
C LYS A 282 -23.13 13.26 -6.03
N ASP A 283 -22.93 14.38 -5.34
CA ASP A 283 -21.95 15.40 -5.73
C ASP A 283 -20.52 14.86 -5.68
N VAL A 284 -20.16 14.19 -4.57
CA VAL A 284 -18.85 13.53 -4.40
C VAL A 284 -18.62 12.51 -5.50
N LYS A 285 -19.60 11.64 -5.77
CA LYS A 285 -19.56 10.68 -6.87
C LYS A 285 -19.31 11.37 -8.21
N THR A 286 -20.13 12.35 -8.55
CA THR A 286 -20.06 13.06 -9.85
C THR A 286 -18.69 13.70 -10.09
N ILE A 287 -18.15 14.37 -9.08
CA ILE A 287 -16.82 15.00 -9.17
C ILE A 287 -15.73 13.94 -9.26
N ASN A 288 -15.80 12.88 -8.44
CA ASN A 288 -14.79 11.83 -8.44
C ASN A 288 -14.78 11.05 -9.75
N ASP A 289 -15.95 10.71 -10.31
CA ASP A 289 -16.09 10.06 -11.62
C ASP A 289 -15.45 10.92 -12.72
N ARG A 290 -15.69 12.23 -12.72
CA ARG A 290 -15.05 13.15 -13.67
C ARG A 290 -13.52 13.12 -13.56
N ILE A 291 -12.98 13.14 -12.34
CA ILE A 291 -11.52 13.06 -12.13
C ILE A 291 -11.01 11.71 -12.63
N ARG A 292 -11.70 10.62 -12.28
CA ARG A 292 -11.34 9.25 -12.64
C ARG A 292 -11.31 9.05 -14.16
N THR A 293 -12.32 9.52 -14.88
CA THR A 293 -12.36 9.54 -16.35
C THR A 293 -11.12 10.23 -16.93
N ARG A 294 -10.74 11.42 -16.43
CA ARG A 294 -9.55 12.16 -16.89
C ARG A 294 -8.21 11.46 -16.60
N ILE A 295 -8.20 10.50 -15.67
CA ILE A 295 -7.02 9.67 -15.35
C ILE A 295 -6.92 8.49 -16.32
N THR A 296 -8.04 7.84 -16.64
CA THR A 296 -8.05 6.53 -17.30
C THR A 296 -8.43 6.54 -18.77
N GLU A 297 -9.22 7.52 -19.21
CA GLU A 297 -9.62 7.71 -20.60
C GLU A 297 -8.72 8.79 -21.19
N LEU A 298 -7.71 8.36 -21.94
CA LEU A 298 -6.74 9.20 -22.64
C LEU A 298 -6.94 9.13 -24.15
#